data_AF-A0AAU9Y306-F1
#
_entry.id   AF-A0AAU9Y306-F1
#
_cell.length_a   1.000
_cell.length_b   1.000
_cell.length_c   1.000
_cell.angle_alpha   90.00
_cell.angle_beta   90.00
_cell.angle_gamma   90.00
#
_symmetry.space_group_name_H-M   'P 1'
#
loop_
_entity.id
_entity.type
_entity.pdbx_description
1 polymer ?
#
loop_
_entity_poly.entity_id
_entity_poly.type
_entity_poly.pdbx_seq_one_letter_code
_entity_poly.pdbx_strand_id
1 'polypeptide(L)'
;MPSDNDHVESGAQIDVPSMAAPNTVQPTAPIYPQVISPNFPLPSPMKCHGDVTGNWDFFKQQWSDYETATGLDKREVSVRLATLRSSMGRECLQILLNLNLPEDDKKKIDKCLEALESYFKPSRNLVYER
;
A
#
# COMPACT_ATOMS: atom_id res chain seq x y z
N MET A 1 -45.13 34.37 -34.93
CA MET A 1 -45.54 35.78 -34.77
C MET A 1 -46.00 35.98 -33.34
N PRO A 2 -45.34 36.82 -32.53
CA PRO A 2 -43.93 37.23 -32.56
C PRO A 2 -43.10 36.22 -31.70
N SER A 3 -41.83 36.42 -31.30
CA SER A 3 -40.96 37.59 -31.45
C SER A 3 -39.62 37.24 -32.08
N ASP A 4 -39.18 38.11 -32.98
CA ASP A 4 -37.79 38.34 -33.36
C ASP A 4 -36.94 38.69 -32.12
N ASN A 5 -35.66 38.35 -32.16
CA ASN A 5 -34.62 39.35 -31.89
C ASN A 5 -33.28 38.88 -32.49
N ASP A 6 -32.90 39.43 -33.65
CA ASP A 6 -31.55 39.28 -34.16
C ASP A 6 -30.51 39.79 -33.17
N HIS A 7 -29.37 39.10 -33.10
CA HIS A 7 -28.10 39.77 -32.88
C HIS A 7 -26.98 39.05 -33.65
N VAL A 8 -26.39 39.77 -34.60
CA VAL A 8 -25.19 39.36 -35.32
C VAL A 8 -24.01 40.16 -34.77
N GLU A 9 -22.97 39.46 -34.32
CA GLU A 9 -21.62 40.02 -34.24
C GLU A 9 -20.61 38.98 -34.72
N SER A 10 -19.48 39.45 -35.26
CA SER A 10 -18.53 38.66 -36.05
C SER A 10 -17.15 38.64 -35.41
N GLY A 11 -16.47 37.49 -35.41
CA GLY A 11 -15.19 37.30 -34.74
C GLY A 11 -14.30 36.21 -35.37
N ALA A 12 -13.32 36.67 -36.16
CA ALA A 12 -11.95 36.17 -36.39
C ALA A 12 -11.44 34.98 -35.50
N GLN A 13 -10.59 34.05 -35.96
CA GLN A 13 -9.98 33.79 -37.28
C GLN A 13 -9.32 32.37 -37.32
N ILE A 14 -8.60 32.07 -38.41
CA ILE A 14 -7.53 31.04 -38.60
C ILE A 14 -6.58 30.88 -37.37
N ASP A 15 -5.79 29.81 -37.14
CA ASP A 15 -5.37 28.59 -37.88
C ASP A 15 -4.93 27.51 -36.81
N VAL A 16 -4.26 26.34 -36.98
CA VAL A 16 -3.48 25.61 -38.04
C VAL A 16 -3.66 24.09 -37.81
N PRO A 17 -3.68 23.20 -38.83
CA PRO A 17 -3.71 21.74 -38.61
C PRO A 17 -2.35 21.17 -38.16
N SER A 18 -2.13 21.10 -36.84
CA SER A 18 -0.94 20.47 -36.25
C SER A 18 -1.04 18.94 -36.22
N MET A 19 -0.15 18.23 -36.94
CA MET A 19 -0.11 16.77 -36.95
C MET A 19 0.55 16.21 -35.68
N ALA A 20 -0.28 15.75 -34.73
CA ALA A 20 0.19 14.98 -33.58
C ALA A 20 0.52 13.52 -33.97
N ALA A 21 1.61 12.99 -33.40
CA ALA A 21 2.13 11.65 -33.69
C ALA A 21 1.18 10.51 -33.25
N PRO A 22 1.27 9.29 -33.84
CA PRO A 22 0.47 8.16 -33.41
C PRO A 22 0.82 7.75 -31.96
N ASN A 23 -0.15 7.91 -31.06
CA ASN A 23 -0.01 7.49 -29.66
C ASN A 23 0.17 5.97 -29.57
N THR A 24 1.37 5.53 -29.17
CA THR A 24 1.60 4.14 -28.73
C THR A 24 0.77 3.88 -27.47
N VAL A 25 -0.22 3.00 -27.59
CA VAL A 25 -1.04 2.53 -26.47
C VAL A 25 -0.18 1.79 -25.44
N GLN A 26 0.16 2.47 -24.34
CA GLN A 26 0.71 1.82 -23.16
C GLN A 26 -0.39 0.97 -22.49
N PRO A 27 -0.11 -0.28 -22.07
CA PRO A 27 -1.07 -1.06 -21.28
C PRO A 27 -1.35 -0.36 -19.94
N THR A 28 -2.54 0.18 -19.78
CA THR A 28 -2.97 0.82 -18.54
C THR A 28 -3.19 -0.23 -17.46
N ALA A 29 -2.25 -0.29 -16.50
CA ALA A 29 -2.44 -1.07 -15.28
C ALA A 29 -3.72 -0.60 -14.55
N PRO A 30 -4.48 -1.51 -13.92
CA PRO A 30 -5.73 -1.16 -13.24
C PRO A 30 -5.46 -0.15 -12.12
N ILE A 31 -6.04 1.04 -12.22
CA ILE A 31 -5.93 2.06 -11.17
C ILE A 31 -6.85 1.67 -10.03
N TYR A 32 -6.29 0.96 -9.05
CA TYR A 32 -6.93 0.76 -7.76
C TYR A 32 -7.20 2.14 -7.11
N PRO A 33 -8.43 2.42 -6.65
CA PRO A 33 -8.74 3.71 -6.04
C PRO A 33 -7.98 3.85 -4.72
N GLN A 34 -7.03 4.78 -4.69
CA GLN A 34 -6.12 5.02 -3.56
C GLN A 34 -6.87 5.76 -2.44
N VAL A 35 -7.40 5.01 -1.47
CA VAL A 35 -8.12 5.56 -0.28
C VAL A 35 -7.18 5.70 0.93
N ILE A 36 -5.88 5.48 0.73
CA ILE A 36 -4.84 6.00 1.64
C ILE A 36 -4.85 7.52 1.47
N SER A 37 -5.68 8.20 2.27
CA SER A 37 -5.74 9.66 2.32
C SER A 37 -4.33 10.21 2.55
N PRO A 38 -3.82 11.18 1.75
CA PRO A 38 -2.42 11.58 1.77
C PRO A 38 -1.96 12.30 3.05
N ASN A 39 -2.88 12.52 4.00
CA ASN A 39 -2.61 13.05 5.33
C ASN A 39 -2.55 11.97 6.44
N PHE A 40 -2.82 10.69 6.15
CA PHE A 40 -2.63 9.64 7.15
C PHE A 40 -1.14 9.25 7.20
N PRO A 41 -0.47 9.38 8.35
CA PRO A 41 0.96 9.06 8.44
C PRO A 41 1.20 7.57 8.20
N LEU A 42 2.24 7.24 7.44
CA LEU A 42 2.72 5.86 7.33
C LEU A 42 3.11 5.34 8.73
N PRO A 43 2.84 4.06 9.06
CA PRO A 43 3.21 3.52 10.37
C PRO A 43 4.73 3.53 10.52
N SER A 44 5.20 3.85 11.73
CA SER A 44 6.63 3.85 12.03
C SER A 44 7.24 2.47 11.76
N PRO A 45 8.37 2.37 11.03
CA PRO A 45 8.92 1.07 10.66
C PRO A 45 9.37 0.25 11.87
N MET A 46 9.24 -1.06 11.77
CA MET A 46 9.50 -2.00 12.86
C MET A 46 10.98 -1.99 13.24
N LYS A 47 11.26 -1.46 14.44
CA LYS A 47 12.62 -1.34 14.98
C LYS A 47 13.09 -2.70 15.50
N CYS A 48 13.96 -3.34 14.72
CA CYS A 48 14.55 -4.64 15.02
C CYS A 48 15.71 -4.58 16.05
N HIS A 49 15.85 -3.46 16.77
CA HIS A 49 16.95 -3.14 17.69
C HIS A 49 16.42 -2.59 19.02
N GLY A 50 17.12 -2.87 20.13
CA GLY A 50 16.72 -2.45 21.47
C GLY A 50 15.64 -3.35 22.06
N ASP A 51 14.57 -2.77 22.60
CA ASP A 51 13.38 -3.52 23.05
C ASP A 51 12.53 -3.96 21.85
N VAL A 52 12.97 -5.03 21.19
CA VAL A 52 12.30 -5.56 20.00
C VAL A 52 10.90 -6.12 20.32
N THR A 53 10.67 -6.58 21.56
CA THR A 53 9.36 -7.02 22.05
C THR A 53 8.37 -5.87 22.10
N GLY A 54 8.71 -4.78 22.81
CA GLY A 54 7.86 -3.59 22.91
C GLY A 54 7.68 -2.87 21.58
N ASN A 55 8.74 -2.81 20.76
CA ASN A 55 8.64 -2.31 19.38
C ASN A 55 7.65 -3.12 18.53
N TRP A 56 7.61 -4.46 18.69
CA TRP A 56 6.69 -5.31 17.94
C TRP A 56 5.23 -5.15 18.37
N ASP A 57 4.95 -5.08 19.68
CA ASP A 57 3.58 -4.79 20.15
C ASP A 57 3.10 -3.43 19.64
N PHE A 58 3.94 -2.40 19.75
CA PHE A 58 3.62 -1.07 19.22
C PHE A 58 3.38 -1.09 17.71
N PHE A 59 4.22 -1.78 16.94
CA PHE A 59 4.04 -1.93 15.48
C PHE A 59 2.77 -2.70 15.12
N LYS A 60 2.47 -3.80 15.83
CA LYS A 60 1.27 -4.63 15.61
C LYS A 60 -0.02 -3.85 15.91
N GLN A 61 -0.02 -3.01 16.95
CA GLN A 61 -1.13 -2.10 17.22
C GLN A 61 -1.26 -1.01 16.14
N GLN A 62 -0.16 -0.31 15.82
CA GLN A 62 -0.11 0.69 14.73
C GLN A 62 -0.63 0.12 13.40
N TRP A 63 -0.28 -1.14 13.08
CA TRP A 63 -0.76 -1.81 11.89
C TRP A 63 -2.28 -2.03 11.91
N SER A 64 -2.83 -2.53 13.01
CA SER A 64 -4.28 -2.71 13.19
C SER A 64 -5.05 -1.38 13.09
N ASP A 65 -4.53 -0.33 13.71
CA ASP A 65 -5.11 1.02 13.65
C ASP A 65 -5.03 1.60 12.22
N TYR A 66 -3.90 1.42 11.53
CA TYR A 66 -3.69 1.84 10.14
C TYR A 66 -4.61 1.11 9.16
N GLU A 67 -4.75 -0.22 9.26
CA GLU A 67 -5.64 -1.01 8.41
C GLU A 67 -7.12 -0.59 8.56
N THR A 68 -7.51 -0.30 9.80
CA THR A 68 -8.85 0.17 10.14
C THR A 68 -9.09 1.58 9.60
N ALA A 69 -8.18 2.52 9.85
CA ALA A 69 -8.32 3.93 9.48
C ALA A 69 -8.21 4.19 7.97
N THR A 70 -7.35 3.45 7.25
CA THR A 70 -7.23 3.56 5.78
C THR A 70 -8.26 2.71 5.01
N GLY A 71 -9.04 1.88 5.73
CA GLY A 71 -9.94 0.90 5.11
C GLY A 71 -9.19 -0.17 4.31
N LEU A 72 -7.91 -0.41 4.61
CA LEU A 72 -7.11 -1.51 4.05
C LEU A 72 -7.74 -2.87 4.34
N ASP A 73 -8.54 -2.96 5.40
CA ASP A 73 -9.30 -4.16 5.72
C ASP A 73 -10.20 -4.64 4.57
N LYS A 74 -10.77 -3.69 3.81
CA LYS A 74 -11.67 -3.94 2.68
C LYS A 74 -10.94 -4.11 1.35
N ARG A 75 -9.64 -4.44 1.37
CA ARG A 75 -8.77 -4.56 0.19
C ARG A 75 -8.25 -5.98 0.01
N GLU A 76 -7.75 -6.24 -1.19
CA GLU A 76 -7.09 -7.50 -1.52
C GLU A 76 -5.90 -7.76 -0.58
N VAL A 77 -5.81 -8.99 -0.06
CA VAL A 77 -4.76 -9.39 0.89
C VAL A 77 -3.35 -9.16 0.31
N SER A 78 -3.15 -9.27 -1.01
CA SER A 78 -1.88 -8.98 -1.67
C SER A 78 -1.45 -7.50 -1.54
N VAL A 79 -2.39 -6.55 -1.71
CA VAL A 79 -2.14 -5.11 -1.51
C VAL A 79 -1.89 -4.82 -0.04
N ARG A 80 -2.73 -5.39 0.83
CA ARG A 80 -2.66 -5.27 2.28
C ARG A 80 -1.30 -5.78 2.82
N LEU A 81 -0.80 -6.91 2.29
CA LEU A 81 0.56 -7.43 2.50
C LEU A 81 1.69 -6.58 1.89
N ALA A 82 1.50 -6.02 0.69
CA ALA A 82 2.51 -5.16 0.07
C ALA A 82 2.73 -3.89 0.91
N THR A 83 1.66 -3.33 1.47
CA THR A 83 1.72 -2.21 2.42
C THR A 83 2.35 -2.63 3.75
N LEU A 84 2.02 -3.82 4.29
CA LEU A 84 2.68 -4.35 5.50
C LEU A 84 4.21 -4.50 5.30
N ARG A 85 4.64 -5.08 4.17
CA ARG A 85 6.06 -5.27 3.81
C ARG A 85 6.79 -3.95 3.56
N SER A 86 6.07 -2.92 3.09
CA SER A 86 6.62 -1.57 2.92
C SER A 86 6.72 -0.84 4.26
N SER A 87 5.71 -0.98 5.12
CA SER A 87 5.62 -0.35 6.44
C SER A 87 6.60 -0.95 7.45
N MET A 88 6.79 -2.26 7.47
CA MET A 88 7.70 -2.92 8.43
C MET A 88 9.18 -2.54 8.24
N GLY A 89 9.56 -2.01 7.07
CA GLY A 89 10.93 -1.63 6.76
C GLY A 89 11.84 -2.81 6.37
N ARG A 90 13.03 -2.49 5.85
CA ARG A 90 13.96 -3.46 5.25
C ARG A 90 14.39 -4.57 6.22
N GLU A 91 14.69 -4.23 7.46
CA GLU A 91 15.23 -5.18 8.44
C GLU A 91 14.20 -6.25 8.81
N CYS A 92 12.98 -5.83 9.13
CA CYS A 92 11.87 -6.74 9.42
C CYS A 92 11.50 -7.60 8.19
N LEU A 93 11.55 -7.02 6.98
CA LEU A 93 11.35 -7.76 5.73
C LEU A 93 12.44 -8.83 5.50
N GLN A 94 13.71 -8.54 5.82
CA GLN A 94 14.78 -9.54 5.75
C GLN A 94 14.56 -10.68 6.76
N ILE A 95 14.07 -10.38 7.96
CA ILE A 95 13.69 -11.40 8.95
C ILE A 95 12.53 -12.27 8.43
N LEU A 96 11.47 -11.66 7.88
CA LEU A 96 10.33 -12.39 7.28
C LEU A 96 10.75 -13.30 6.12
N LEU A 97 11.74 -12.88 5.32
CA LEU A 97 12.30 -13.70 4.25
C LEU A 97 13.17 -14.85 4.81
N ASN A 98 13.98 -14.58 5.84
CA ASN A 98 14.82 -15.56 6.51
C ASN A 98 14.03 -16.64 7.28
N LEU A 99 12.82 -16.32 7.74
CA LEU A 99 11.85 -17.27 8.33
C LEU A 99 11.30 -18.29 7.33
N ASN A 100 11.61 -18.16 6.04
CA ASN A 100 11.31 -19.10 4.96
C ASN A 100 9.88 -19.71 4.95
N LEU A 101 8.87 -18.90 5.26
CA LEU A 101 7.46 -19.30 5.24
C LEU A 101 7.03 -19.87 3.87
N PRO A 102 6.10 -20.83 3.80
CA PRO A 102 5.55 -21.30 2.53
C PRO A 102 4.78 -20.18 1.82
N GLU A 103 4.64 -20.26 0.49
CA GLU A 103 4.00 -19.20 -0.29
C GLU A 103 2.56 -18.89 0.14
N ASP A 104 1.78 -19.89 0.55
CA ASP A 104 0.40 -19.69 0.98
C ASP A 104 0.28 -19.03 2.35
N ASP A 105 1.33 -19.08 3.18
CA ASP A 105 1.40 -18.30 4.43
C ASP A 105 2.04 -16.92 4.20
N LYS A 106 2.94 -16.79 3.23
CA LYS A 106 3.38 -15.48 2.70
C LYS A 106 2.23 -14.68 2.05
N LYS A 107 1.11 -15.34 1.71
CA LYS A 107 -0.15 -14.74 1.23
C LYS A 107 -1.17 -14.43 2.35
N LYS A 108 -0.86 -14.69 3.62
CA LYS A 108 -1.72 -14.40 4.79
C LYS A 108 -1.03 -13.41 5.72
N ILE A 109 -1.71 -12.31 6.06
CA ILE A 109 -1.18 -11.30 6.99
C ILE A 109 -0.96 -11.93 8.37
N ASP A 110 -1.95 -12.68 8.84
CA ASP A 110 -1.95 -13.31 10.16
C ASP A 110 -0.73 -14.22 10.34
N LYS A 111 -0.35 -15.00 9.32
CA LYS A 111 0.83 -15.87 9.37
C LYS A 111 2.15 -15.12 9.20
N CYS A 112 2.20 -14.04 8.43
CA CYS A 112 3.36 -13.15 8.43
C CYS A 112 3.56 -12.49 9.81
N LEU A 113 2.49 -12.04 10.47
CA LEU A 113 2.53 -11.44 11.80
C LEU A 113 2.85 -12.48 12.89
N GLU A 114 2.24 -13.65 12.88
CA GLU A 114 2.47 -14.76 13.83
C GLU A 114 3.93 -15.23 13.80
N ALA A 115 4.51 -15.38 12.60
CA ALA A 115 5.90 -15.79 12.44
C ALA A 115 6.90 -14.72 12.89
N LEU A 116 6.63 -13.45 12.59
CA LEU A 116 7.43 -12.32 13.08
C LEU A 116 7.30 -12.17 14.60
N GLU A 117 6.10 -12.35 15.15
CA GLU A 117 5.88 -12.35 16.60
C GLU A 117 6.64 -13.49 17.28
N SER A 118 6.65 -14.71 16.73
CA SER A 118 7.44 -15.82 17.27
C SER A 118 8.96 -15.60 17.16
N TYR A 119 9.43 -14.75 16.24
CA TYR A 119 10.83 -14.39 16.11
C TYR A 119 11.23 -13.25 17.06
N PHE A 120 10.40 -12.21 17.19
CA PHE A 120 10.66 -11.05 18.03
C PHE A 120 10.33 -11.29 19.51
N LYS A 121 9.33 -12.13 19.80
CA LYS A 121 8.95 -12.62 21.13
C LYS A 121 9.16 -14.14 21.21
N PRO A 122 10.40 -14.64 21.19
CA PRO A 122 10.66 -16.07 21.39
C PRO A 122 10.26 -16.44 22.81
N SER A 123 9.09 -17.07 22.97
CA SER A 123 8.48 -17.39 24.27
C SER A 123 9.16 -18.59 24.96
N ARG A 124 10.46 -18.41 25.25
CA ARG A 124 11.39 -19.23 26.05
C ARG A 124 11.40 -20.76 25.85
N ASN A 125 10.82 -21.29 24.78
CA ASN A 125 10.65 -22.74 24.59
C ASN A 125 10.81 -23.22 23.13
N LEU A 126 11.78 -22.68 22.40
CA LEU A 126 12.32 -23.32 21.19
C LEU A 126 13.82 -23.55 21.35
N VAL A 127 14.14 -24.69 21.94
CA VAL A 127 15.44 -25.35 21.71
C VAL A 127 15.46 -25.78 20.25
N TYR A 128 16.22 -25.08 19.41
CA TYR A 128 16.52 -25.52 18.06
C TYR A 128 17.85 -26.26 18.07
N GLU A 129 17.82 -27.55 18.41
CA GLU A 129 18.99 -28.43 18.35
C GLU A 129 19.42 -28.64 16.88
N ARG A 130 20.63 -28.20 16.55
CA ARG A 130 21.43 -28.72 15.44
C ARG A 130 22.92 -28.48 15.64
#